data_AF-A0A7S4AXW8-F1
#
_entry.id   AF-A0A7S4AXW8-F1
#
_cell.length_a   1.000
_cell.length_b   1.000
_cell.length_c   1.000
_cell.angle_alpha   90.00
_cell.angle_beta   90.00
_cell.angle_gamma   90.00
#
_symmetry.space_group_name_H-M   'P 1'
#
loop_
_entity.id
_entity.type
_entity.pdbx_description
1 polymer ?
#
loop_
_entity_poly.entity_id
_entity_poly.type
_entity_poly.pdbx_seq_one_letter_code
_entity_poly.pdbx_strand_id
1 'polypeptide(L)'
;CCAAMARGTRHPSLLTLVAAAAATAEWTGLLGLKFEYDDEVEQRTMHCPTGFITGVHVRHGRDSAEDLDMYDFKLKCGSRWGAWSGMTFKDFKEEKVFECPMKMSMTGLSVKRGRREFGDVDTYDFQLQCSGVWQDYMGLPVLSQKEEAHKECPAGTFAWAWKSYRGFVDRGDKDSYEFDLNCKSAVDSREAVRKMPSLRELGLPQNVFVWSVSDVVTWLTALGLGEHGPAFTANKLQGDVIFLLLESHLQDMGMYKIGDRLYFMEELTQLHESTKAWSKALNVQLTSTRSLPDLQRVGLPIQAVSWSVKEVAAWVKALGLPEWVDAFEQHRIQGDVMFSLNEENLKEMGVTAAGDRLYIVDCLQSLYEQLTSWNKKQESVKMQVDPSRMLGGGGASTPTGYAGAYGGGVGSSQASSGAAGGAASLAANPLIQKLLAQGYSMTEILTLVQSRPELMAQLGLGRR
;
A
#
# COMPACT_ATOMS: atom_id res chain seq x y z
N CYS A 1 -9.35 64.88 46.41
CA CYS A 1 -10.24 64.22 47.39
C CYS A 1 -11.65 64.15 46.82
N CYS A 2 -12.28 62.96 46.78
CA CYS A 2 -13.74 62.73 46.62
C CYS A 2 -14.42 63.30 45.33
N ALA A 3 -15.64 62.95 44.88
CA ALA A 3 -16.50 61.74 44.92
C ALA A 3 -17.78 62.04 44.06
N ALA A 4 -18.58 61.11 43.51
CA ALA A 4 -18.39 59.72 43.06
C ALA A 4 -19.65 59.25 42.26
N MET A 5 -19.52 58.30 41.31
CA MET A 5 -20.61 57.64 40.54
C MET A 5 -21.38 58.56 39.53
N ALA A 6 -22.07 58.07 38.48
CA ALA A 6 -22.60 56.73 38.24
C ALA A 6 -22.75 56.30 36.74
N ARG A 7 -22.46 55.01 36.49
CA ARG A 7 -23.15 54.03 35.63
C ARG A 7 -23.45 54.37 34.14
N GLY A 8 -22.76 53.63 33.26
CA GLY A 8 -23.22 53.28 31.91
C GLY A 8 -22.75 51.87 31.53
N THR A 9 -23.61 50.87 31.63
CA THR A 9 -23.26 49.45 31.41
C THR A 9 -23.23 49.06 29.93
N ARG A 10 -22.08 48.62 29.42
CA ARG A 10 -21.98 47.75 28.24
C ARG A 10 -20.86 46.71 28.44
N HIS A 11 -21.18 45.44 28.27
CA HIS A 11 -20.19 44.35 28.25
C HIS A 11 -19.34 44.42 26.97
N PRO A 12 -18.01 44.32 27.06
CA PRO A 12 -17.21 43.72 26.02
C PRO A 12 -17.06 42.23 26.32
N SER A 13 -17.57 41.37 25.43
CA SER A 13 -17.23 39.95 25.46
C SER A 13 -15.72 39.80 25.25
N LEU A 14 -15.01 39.17 26.20
CA LEU A 14 -13.63 38.73 25.95
C LEU A 14 -13.66 37.63 24.90
N LEU A 15 -13.42 38.02 23.65
CA LEU A 15 -12.98 37.13 22.59
C LEU A 15 -11.51 36.80 22.88
N THR A 16 -11.30 35.74 23.67
CA THR A 16 -9.97 35.18 23.90
C THR A 16 -9.48 34.59 22.58
N LEU A 17 -8.77 35.42 21.81
CA LEU A 17 -8.02 34.98 20.64
C LEU A 17 -6.90 34.05 21.11
N VAL A 18 -7.20 32.76 21.15
CA VAL A 18 -6.18 31.71 21.27
C VAL A 18 -5.40 31.76 19.95
N ALA A 19 -4.28 32.48 19.98
CA ALA A 19 -3.29 32.40 18.92
C ALA A 19 -2.74 30.97 18.91
N ALA A 20 -3.23 30.15 17.98
CA ALA A 20 -2.61 28.88 17.66
C ALA A 20 -1.22 29.19 17.08
N ALA A 21 -0.18 29.05 17.89
CA ALA A 21 1.19 29.11 17.41
C ALA A 21 1.37 27.98 16.39
N ALA A 22 1.74 28.33 15.16
CA ALA A 22 2.18 27.35 14.18
C ALA A 22 3.48 26.73 14.71
N ALA A 23 3.41 25.47 15.13
CA ALA A 23 4.52 24.76 15.74
C ALA A 23 5.50 24.31 14.64
N THR A 24 6.48 25.16 14.35
CA THR A 24 7.60 24.84 13.47
C THR A 24 8.26 23.52 13.89
N ALA A 25 8.80 22.78 12.92
CA ALA A 25 9.43 21.49 13.15
C ALA A 25 10.61 21.60 14.13
N GLU A 26 10.40 21.17 15.38
CA GLU A 26 11.33 21.35 16.48
C GLU A 26 11.85 20.01 17.00
N TRP A 27 13.16 19.95 17.26
CA TRP A 27 13.78 18.86 17.99
C TRP A 27 13.41 18.97 19.47
N THR A 28 12.93 17.88 20.07
CA THR A 28 12.65 17.85 21.52
C THR A 28 13.93 17.93 22.35
N GLY A 29 15.09 17.67 21.73
CA GLY A 29 16.40 17.52 22.37
C GLY A 29 16.56 16.12 22.94
N LEU A 30 17.79 15.78 23.37
CA LEU A 30 18.16 14.45 23.86
C LEU A 30 17.18 13.88 24.91
N LEU A 31 16.93 12.56 24.86
CA LEU A 31 16.00 11.85 25.74
C LEU A 31 16.40 11.94 27.22
N GLY A 32 17.69 11.98 27.53
CA GLY A 32 18.23 12.13 28.89
C GLY A 32 18.82 10.85 29.47
N LEU A 33 19.28 9.93 28.63
CA LEU A 33 20.11 8.79 29.05
C LEU A 33 21.53 9.29 29.40
N LYS A 34 22.24 8.61 30.30
CA LYS A 34 23.63 8.98 30.61
C LYS A 34 24.54 8.60 29.43
N PHE A 35 24.79 9.57 28.55
CA PHE A 35 25.58 9.41 27.33
C PHE A 35 27.06 9.74 27.61
N GLU A 36 27.93 8.74 27.52
CA GLU A 36 29.38 8.85 27.75
C GLU A 36 30.12 8.37 26.50
N TYR A 37 31.21 9.07 26.16
CA TYR A 37 32.08 8.71 25.04
C TYR A 37 33.49 9.27 25.30
N ASP A 38 34.51 8.51 24.88
CA ASP A 38 35.90 8.97 24.77
C ASP A 38 36.24 9.35 23.31
N ASP A 39 35.51 8.78 22.35
CA ASP A 39 35.74 8.82 20.90
C ASP A 39 34.73 9.68 20.10
N GLU A 40 34.87 9.78 18.77
CA GLU A 40 33.91 10.51 17.92
C GLU A 40 32.49 9.90 17.96
N VAL A 41 31.49 10.74 18.21
CA VAL A 41 30.08 10.34 18.27
C VAL A 41 29.50 10.17 16.86
N GLU A 42 29.07 8.96 16.50
CA GLU A 42 28.34 8.74 15.26
C GLU A 42 26.88 9.21 15.41
N GLN A 43 26.46 10.10 14.51
CA GLN A 43 25.08 10.60 14.45
C GLN A 43 24.41 10.16 13.13
N ARG A 44 23.23 9.51 13.23
CA ARG A 44 22.35 9.28 12.07
C ARG A 44 21.01 9.97 12.28
N THR A 45 20.51 10.62 11.22
CA THR A 45 19.23 11.33 11.22
C THR A 45 18.35 10.80 10.10
N MET A 46 17.19 10.28 10.46
CA MET A 46 16.19 9.75 9.54
C MET A 46 14.96 10.63 9.56
N HIS A 47 14.47 11.02 8.39
CA HIS A 47 13.27 11.82 8.23
C HIS A 47 12.20 11.02 7.47
N CYS A 48 10.94 11.15 7.86
CA CYS A 48 9.83 10.67 7.05
C CYS A 48 9.56 11.64 5.89
N PRO A 49 9.75 11.23 4.62
CA PRO A 49 9.54 12.12 3.47
C PRO A 49 8.09 12.58 3.35
N THR A 50 7.16 11.68 3.64
CA THR A 50 5.72 11.93 3.66
C THR A 50 5.14 11.52 5.02
N GLY A 51 4.30 12.40 5.59
CA GLY A 51 3.65 12.18 6.88
C GLY A 51 4.57 12.16 8.09
N PHE A 52 4.44 11.10 8.90
CA PHE A 52 4.96 10.93 10.26
C PHE A 52 5.45 9.50 10.48
N ILE A 53 6.23 9.31 11.55
CA ILE A 53 6.66 8.00 12.01
C ILE A 53 5.43 7.22 12.49
N THR A 54 5.22 6.03 11.97
CA THR A 54 4.12 5.11 12.33
C THR A 54 4.64 3.76 12.83
N GLY A 55 5.95 3.61 12.98
CA GLY A 55 6.60 2.39 13.43
C GLY A 55 8.11 2.50 13.39
N VAL A 56 8.78 1.62 14.11
CA VAL A 56 10.24 1.53 14.18
C VAL A 56 10.63 0.06 14.14
N HIS A 57 11.66 -0.24 13.36
CA HIS A 57 12.31 -1.54 13.28
C HIS A 57 13.74 -1.35 13.76
N VAL A 58 14.10 -2.04 14.83
CA VAL A 58 15.42 -2.01 15.46
C VAL A 58 16.13 -3.32 15.16
N ARG A 59 17.41 -3.23 14.78
CA ARG A 59 18.33 -4.37 14.71
C ARG A 59 19.41 -4.20 15.75
N HIS A 60 19.76 -5.31 16.39
CA HIS A 60 20.85 -5.43 17.33
C HIS A 60 21.90 -6.40 16.75
N GLY A 61 23.14 -5.95 16.72
CA GLY A 61 24.34 -6.74 16.41
C GLY A 61 25.40 -6.54 17.48
N ARG A 62 26.42 -7.41 17.53
CA ARG A 62 27.58 -7.23 18.42
C ARG A 62 28.85 -7.68 17.73
N ASP A 63 29.89 -6.87 17.78
CA ASP A 63 31.24 -7.31 17.43
C ASP A 63 31.91 -7.97 18.63
N SER A 64 32.28 -9.24 18.50
CA SER A 64 32.90 -9.99 19.61
C SER A 64 34.42 -9.81 19.71
N ALA A 65 35.04 -9.12 18.73
CA ALA A 65 36.47 -8.83 18.71
C ALA A 65 36.79 -7.40 19.17
N GLU A 66 35.87 -6.46 18.94
CA GLU A 66 35.93 -5.06 19.41
C GLU A 66 35.07 -4.81 20.67
N ASP A 67 34.31 -5.83 21.10
CA ASP A 67 33.37 -5.86 22.24
C ASP A 67 32.24 -4.80 22.19
N LEU A 68 31.79 -4.47 20.98
CA LEU A 68 30.82 -3.41 20.69
C LEU A 68 29.40 -3.94 20.48
N ASP A 69 28.42 -3.44 21.23
CA ASP A 69 26.97 -3.66 21.01
C ASP A 69 26.35 -2.55 20.14
N MET A 70 25.81 -2.96 19.00
CA MET A 70 25.49 -2.07 17.90
C MET A 70 24.03 -2.13 17.49
N TYR A 71 23.41 -0.96 17.33
CA TYR A 71 21.98 -0.85 17.00
C TYR A 71 21.78 -0.05 15.71
N ASP A 72 21.06 -0.64 14.75
CA ASP A 72 20.61 0.04 13.53
C ASP A 72 19.08 0.17 13.52
N PHE A 73 18.59 1.24 12.90
CA PHE A 73 17.22 1.68 12.99
C PHE A 73 16.62 1.88 11.60
N LYS A 74 15.33 1.58 11.46
CA LYS A 74 14.55 1.81 10.24
C LYS A 74 13.17 2.31 10.64
N LEU A 75 12.74 3.43 10.07
CA LEU A 75 11.43 4.02 10.36
C LEU A 75 10.35 3.50 9.41
N LYS A 76 9.13 3.36 9.92
CA LYS A 76 7.93 3.31 9.10
C LYS A 76 7.35 4.71 9.00
N CYS A 77 7.07 5.17 7.79
CA CYS A 77 6.50 6.46 7.49
C CYS A 77 5.16 6.25 6.78
N GLY A 78 4.06 6.60 7.45
CA GLY A 78 2.72 6.26 6.99
C GLY A 78 2.52 4.75 6.87
N SER A 79 2.51 4.22 5.64
CA SER A 79 2.37 2.77 5.36
C SER A 79 3.66 2.07 4.97
N ARG A 80 4.76 2.77 4.69
CA ARG A 80 5.99 2.18 4.12
C ARG A 80 7.18 2.26 5.06
N TRP A 81 8.04 1.25 5.01
CA TRP A 81 9.34 1.25 5.68
C TRP A 81 10.39 2.00 4.84
N GLY A 82 11.17 2.88 5.45
CA GLY A 82 12.25 3.63 4.82
C GLY A 82 13.53 2.82 4.60
N ALA A 83 14.67 3.49 4.45
CA ALA A 83 15.98 2.85 4.51
C ALA A 83 16.41 2.60 5.97
N TRP A 84 17.42 1.74 6.15
CA TRP A 84 18.17 1.64 7.41
C TRP A 84 18.98 2.92 7.67
N SER A 85 19.26 3.24 8.93
CA SER A 85 19.98 4.45 9.32
C SER A 85 21.44 4.44 8.89
N GLY A 86 22.01 3.24 8.70
CA GLY A 86 23.39 3.03 8.25
C GLY A 86 24.38 2.85 9.40
N MET A 87 23.91 2.62 10.63
CA MET A 87 24.75 2.21 11.77
C MET A 87 25.12 0.73 11.63
N THR A 88 26.08 0.43 10.76
CA THR A 88 26.45 -0.96 10.41
C THR A 88 27.18 -1.70 11.53
N PHE A 89 26.96 -3.01 11.61
CA PHE A 89 27.64 -3.94 12.50
C PHE A 89 28.07 -5.21 11.76
N LYS A 90 29.05 -5.96 12.30
CA LYS A 90 29.59 -7.17 11.66
C LYS A 90 28.69 -8.40 11.89
N ASP A 91 28.38 -8.73 13.15
CA ASP A 91 27.51 -9.89 13.46
C ASP A 91 26.12 -9.46 13.94
N PHE A 92 25.08 -9.90 13.22
CA PHE A 92 23.68 -9.77 13.61
C PHE A 92 23.33 -10.65 14.82
N LYS A 93 22.52 -10.14 15.77
CA LYS A 93 21.97 -10.92 16.90
C LYS A 93 20.45 -11.07 16.80
N GLU A 94 19.71 -9.97 16.71
CA GLU A 94 18.24 -10.01 16.65
C GLU A 94 17.63 -8.75 15.99
N GLU A 95 16.36 -8.83 15.63
CA GLU A 95 15.57 -7.68 15.17
C GLU A 95 14.18 -7.65 15.82
N LYS A 96 13.65 -6.45 16.07
CA LYS A 96 12.29 -6.22 16.55
C LYS A 96 11.60 -5.16 15.72
N VAL A 97 10.31 -5.35 15.50
CA VAL A 97 9.45 -4.45 14.74
C VAL A 97 8.29 -4.01 15.62
N PHE A 98 8.05 -2.71 15.70
CA PHE A 98 6.82 -2.16 16.25
C PHE A 98 6.13 -1.27 15.22
N GLU A 99 4.82 -1.40 15.09
CA GLU A 99 3.98 -0.53 14.29
C GLU A 99 2.82 0.03 15.13
N CYS A 100 2.59 1.33 15.08
CA CYS A 100 1.49 1.97 15.77
C CYS A 100 0.14 1.43 15.26
N PRO A 101 -0.78 1.03 16.16
CA PRO A 101 -2.05 0.42 15.77
C PRO A 101 -2.91 1.40 14.97
N MET A 102 -3.81 0.87 14.13
CA MET A 102 -4.84 1.64 13.41
C MET A 102 -4.32 2.84 12.56
N LYS A 103 -3.06 2.81 12.09
CA LYS A 103 -2.38 3.92 11.40
C LYS A 103 -2.19 5.18 12.28
N MET A 104 -2.15 5.01 13.60
CA MET A 104 -1.71 6.07 14.52
C MET A 104 -0.26 6.48 14.23
N SER A 105 0.09 7.70 14.62
CA SER A 105 1.44 8.24 14.46
C SER A 105 2.15 8.32 15.81
N MET A 106 3.46 8.17 15.79
CA MET A 106 4.31 8.24 16.97
C MET A 106 4.30 9.66 17.54
N THR A 107 4.04 9.77 18.83
CA THR A 107 4.05 11.02 19.61
C THR A 107 5.11 11.02 20.69
N GLY A 108 5.85 9.93 20.88
CA GLY A 108 6.89 9.84 21.90
C GLY A 108 7.70 8.56 21.80
N LEU A 109 8.84 8.55 22.48
CA LEU A 109 9.80 7.45 22.57
C LEU A 109 10.23 7.30 24.03
N SER A 110 10.25 6.07 24.53
CA SER A 110 10.95 5.69 25.76
C SER A 110 11.95 4.59 25.47
N VAL A 111 13.09 4.65 26.15
CA VAL A 111 14.20 3.72 26.00
C VAL A 111 14.65 3.27 27.38
N LYS A 112 14.75 1.94 27.54
CA LYS A 112 15.39 1.28 28.67
C LYS A 112 16.80 0.90 28.30
N ARG A 113 17.75 1.17 29.20
CA ARG A 113 19.12 0.69 29.11
C ARG A 113 19.43 -0.25 30.27
N GLY A 114 19.99 -1.40 29.95
CA GLY A 114 20.59 -2.35 30.89
C GLY A 114 22.05 -2.60 30.51
N ARG A 115 22.86 -3.03 31.48
CA ARG A 115 24.20 -3.54 31.21
C ARG A 115 24.47 -4.80 32.01
N ARG A 116 25.07 -5.79 31.37
CA ARG A 116 25.59 -7.01 32.01
C ARG A 116 27.09 -6.84 32.28
N GLU A 117 27.48 -6.81 33.56
CA GLU A 117 28.89 -6.67 33.99
C GLU A 117 29.80 -7.89 33.68
N PHE A 118 29.23 -8.97 33.12
CA PHE A 118 29.99 -10.19 32.81
C PHE A 118 29.94 -10.43 31.30
N GLY A 119 31.05 -10.14 30.62
CA GLY A 119 31.11 -10.08 29.16
C GLY A 119 30.40 -8.84 28.61
N ASP A 120 30.44 -7.75 29.38
CA ASP A 120 30.19 -6.36 29.00
C ASP A 120 29.17 -6.18 27.87
N VAL A 121 27.90 -6.45 28.20
CA VAL A 121 26.78 -6.34 27.25
C VAL A 121 25.92 -5.13 27.58
N ASP A 122 25.90 -4.12 26.71
CA ASP A 122 25.02 -2.97 26.77
C ASP A 122 23.73 -3.23 25.95
N THR A 123 22.60 -3.18 26.65
CA THR A 123 21.30 -3.67 26.15
C THR A 123 20.28 -2.54 26.13
N TYR A 124 19.56 -2.41 25.01
CA TYR A 124 18.56 -1.36 24.80
C TYR A 124 17.23 -1.96 24.35
N ASP A 125 16.13 -1.52 24.97
CA ASP A 125 14.77 -1.84 24.54
C ASP A 125 13.93 -0.56 24.45
N PHE A 126 12.98 -0.57 23.52
CA PHE A 126 12.33 0.63 23.00
C PHE A 126 10.82 0.51 23.18
N GLN A 127 10.18 1.62 23.51
CA GLN A 127 8.74 1.74 23.67
C GLN A 127 8.28 2.98 22.93
N LEU A 128 7.25 2.85 22.08
CA LEU A 128 6.69 4.00 21.36
C LEU A 128 5.42 4.49 22.06
N GLN A 129 5.22 5.80 22.04
CA GLN A 129 3.91 6.39 22.30
C GLN A 129 3.22 6.61 20.96
N CYS A 130 2.01 6.07 20.78
CA CYS A 130 1.22 6.21 19.56
C CYS A 130 -0.02 7.04 19.86
N SER A 131 -0.15 8.22 19.23
CA SER A 131 -1.25 9.17 19.47
C SER A 131 -1.56 9.45 20.95
N GLY A 132 -0.52 9.62 21.78
CA GLY A 132 -0.64 9.87 23.22
C GLY A 132 -0.81 8.61 24.10
N VAL A 133 -0.83 7.40 23.52
CA VAL A 133 -0.92 6.14 24.26
C VAL A 133 0.41 5.39 24.20
N TRP A 134 1.06 5.22 25.35
CA TRP A 134 2.25 4.38 25.49
C TRP A 134 1.90 2.92 25.20
N GLN A 135 2.67 2.29 24.31
CA GLN A 135 2.49 0.90 23.91
C GLN A 135 3.35 -0.03 24.79
N ASP A 136 3.32 -1.35 24.56
CA ASP A 136 4.29 -2.24 25.18
C ASP A 136 5.71 -2.01 24.61
N TYR A 137 6.72 -2.36 25.41
CA TYR A 137 8.11 -2.40 24.96
C TYR A 137 8.30 -3.45 23.85
N MET A 138 9.24 -3.23 22.94
CA MET A 138 9.53 -4.13 21.81
C MET A 138 10.02 -5.51 22.25
N GLY A 139 10.52 -5.64 23.48
CA GLY A 139 10.96 -6.90 24.05
C GLY A 139 12.32 -7.34 23.51
N LEU A 140 13.23 -6.38 23.32
CA LEU A 140 14.67 -6.67 23.35
C LEU A 140 15.10 -7.00 24.79
N PRO A 141 16.11 -7.88 24.98
CA PRO A 141 16.50 -8.36 26.30
C PRO A 141 17.29 -7.29 27.07
N VAL A 142 16.62 -6.51 27.92
CA VAL A 142 17.28 -5.59 28.86
C VAL A 142 17.86 -6.37 30.04
N LEU A 143 19.18 -6.50 30.10
CA LEU A 143 19.88 -7.20 31.20
C LEU A 143 20.20 -6.22 32.33
N SER A 144 19.60 -6.46 33.50
CA SER A 144 19.71 -5.60 34.69
C SER A 144 19.49 -4.11 34.35
N GLN A 145 18.23 -3.75 34.04
CA GLN A 145 17.82 -2.38 33.72
C GLN A 145 18.46 -1.37 34.71
N LYS A 146 19.34 -0.50 34.21
CA LYS A 146 20.06 0.52 34.97
C LYS A 146 19.41 1.90 34.83
N GLU A 147 18.89 2.21 33.65
CA GLU A 147 18.33 3.52 33.30
C GLU A 147 17.09 3.39 32.41
N GLU A 148 16.21 4.38 32.48
CA GLU A 148 15.03 4.54 31.61
C GLU A 148 14.79 6.03 31.41
N ALA A 149 14.67 6.45 30.14
CA ALA A 149 14.37 7.82 29.77
C ALA A 149 13.26 7.84 28.72
N HIS A 150 12.47 8.92 28.68
CA HIS A 150 11.40 9.09 27.72
C HIS A 150 11.24 10.54 27.30
N LYS A 151 10.68 10.73 26.11
CA LYS A 151 10.31 12.05 25.61
C LYS A 151 9.08 11.99 24.73
N GLU A 152 8.23 12.98 24.92
CA GLU A 152 7.00 13.16 24.16
C GLU A 152 7.12 14.42 23.29
N CYS A 153 6.52 14.36 22.11
CA CYS A 153 6.30 15.51 21.25
C CYS A 153 5.35 16.51 21.93
N PRO A 154 5.53 17.83 21.72
CA PRO A 154 4.58 18.83 22.17
C PRO A 154 3.13 18.51 21.76
N ALA A 155 2.16 18.85 22.61
CA ALA A 155 0.76 18.52 22.39
C ALA A 155 0.25 19.00 21.02
N GLY A 156 -0.36 18.07 20.25
CA GLY A 156 -0.84 18.34 18.89
C GLY A 156 0.21 18.18 17.78
N THR A 157 1.45 17.82 18.13
CA THR A 157 2.53 17.48 17.18
C THR A 157 2.83 15.99 17.19
N PHE A 158 3.43 15.50 16.12
CA PHE A 158 3.79 14.09 15.93
C PHE A 158 5.23 13.99 15.44
N ALA A 159 5.91 12.90 15.79
CA ALA A 159 7.29 12.67 15.42
C ALA A 159 7.38 12.39 13.91
N TRP A 160 8.22 13.15 13.22
CA TRP A 160 8.45 13.00 11.78
C TRP A 160 9.92 12.76 11.43
N ALA A 161 10.84 13.01 12.36
CA ALA A 161 12.22 12.60 12.25
C ALA A 161 12.72 11.98 13.55
N TRP A 162 13.67 11.08 13.40
CA TRP A 162 14.38 10.39 14.46
C TRP A 162 15.87 10.66 14.29
N LYS A 163 16.57 10.89 15.39
CA LYS A 163 18.03 10.99 15.40
C LYS A 163 18.59 10.06 16.47
N SER A 164 19.53 9.22 16.07
CA SER A 164 20.33 8.37 16.96
C SER A 164 21.73 8.94 17.07
N TYR A 165 22.27 8.95 18.28
CA TYR A 165 23.66 9.20 18.60
C TYR A 165 24.25 7.93 19.19
N ARG A 166 25.45 7.55 18.75
CA ARG A 166 26.24 6.43 19.27
C ARG A 166 27.60 6.94 19.72
N GLY A 167 27.98 6.64 20.95
CA GLY A 167 29.29 6.96 21.51
C GLY A 167 29.86 5.75 22.26
N PHE A 168 31.19 5.61 22.25
CA PHE A 168 31.90 4.50 22.87
C PHE A 168 32.93 5.00 23.90
N VAL A 169 33.17 4.21 24.95
CA VAL A 169 34.11 4.52 26.04
C VAL A 169 35.14 3.39 26.16
N ASP A 170 36.32 3.59 25.57
CA ASP A 170 37.43 2.61 25.50
C ASP A 170 37.80 1.95 26.82
N ARG A 171 37.79 2.71 27.92
CA ARG A 171 38.20 2.21 29.25
C ARG A 171 37.06 1.61 30.06
N GLY A 172 35.84 1.77 29.58
CA GLY A 172 34.64 1.26 30.21
C GLY A 172 33.96 0.17 29.39
N ASP A 173 34.51 -0.19 28.22
CA ASP A 173 33.94 -1.12 27.24
C ASP A 173 32.42 -0.90 27.12
N LYS A 174 32.02 0.34 26.77
CA LYS A 174 30.64 0.81 26.92
C LYS A 174 30.09 1.51 25.68
N ASP A 175 29.05 0.93 25.10
CA ASP A 175 28.24 1.56 24.06
C ASP A 175 27.11 2.40 24.67
N SER A 176 27.25 3.72 24.53
CA SER A 176 26.21 4.69 24.88
C SER A 176 25.39 5.05 23.64
N TYR A 177 24.07 4.95 23.76
CA TYR A 177 23.13 5.52 22.80
C TYR A 177 22.30 6.63 23.44
N GLU A 178 21.97 7.62 22.63
CA GLU A 178 21.04 8.68 22.97
C GLU A 178 20.19 9.04 21.75
N PHE A 179 18.97 9.54 21.98
CA PHE A 179 17.96 9.75 20.95
C PHE A 179 17.33 11.13 21.03
N ASP A 180 16.88 11.63 19.89
CA ASP A 180 16.20 12.93 19.75
C ASP A 180 15.09 12.81 18.70
N LEU A 181 13.94 13.43 18.95
CA LEU A 181 12.77 13.39 18.07
C LEU A 181 12.52 14.77 17.50
N ASN A 182 12.31 14.87 16.18
CA ASN A 182 11.77 16.10 15.59
C ASN A 182 10.25 15.96 15.44
N CYS A 183 9.52 16.91 16.01
CA CYS A 183 8.07 16.93 16.06
C CYS A 183 7.52 18.12 15.27
N LYS A 184 6.47 17.90 14.48
CA LYS A 184 5.76 18.95 13.71
C LYS A 184 4.26 18.76 13.83
N SER A 185 3.45 19.81 13.63
CA SER A 185 1.99 19.63 13.71
C SER A 185 1.43 18.87 12.50
N ALA A 186 0.27 18.26 12.68
CA ALA A 186 -0.48 17.66 11.57
C ALA A 186 -0.91 18.68 10.51
N VAL A 187 -0.97 19.98 10.84
CA VAL A 187 -1.33 21.05 9.89
C VAL A 187 -0.14 21.34 8.98
N ASP A 188 1.05 21.58 9.53
CA ASP A 188 2.27 21.85 8.74
C ASP A 188 2.63 20.67 7.83
N SER A 189 2.36 19.43 8.29
CA SER A 189 2.55 18.23 7.46
C SER A 189 1.60 18.15 6.25
N ARG A 190 0.43 18.79 6.31
CA ARG A 190 -0.55 18.84 5.20
C ARG A 190 -0.25 19.97 4.21
N GLU A 191 0.46 21.00 4.64
CA GLU A 191 0.93 22.08 3.77
C GLU A 191 2.26 21.74 3.08
N ALA A 192 3.12 20.95 3.73
CA ALA A 192 4.39 20.46 3.17
C ALA A 192 4.23 19.27 2.19
N VAL A 193 3.15 18.50 2.28
CA VAL A 193 2.84 17.46 1.27
C VAL A 193 2.15 18.13 0.08
N ARG A 194 2.76 18.01 -1.11
CA ARG A 194 2.09 18.35 -2.38
C ARG A 194 0.77 17.57 -2.43
N LYS A 195 -0.35 18.26 -2.31
CA LYS A 195 -1.67 17.62 -2.24
C LYS A 195 -1.90 16.85 -3.54
N MET A 196 -2.00 15.53 -3.45
CA MET A 196 -2.32 14.67 -4.60
C MET A 196 -3.57 15.22 -5.31
N PRO A 197 -3.52 15.47 -6.63
CA PRO A 197 -4.61 16.13 -7.33
C PRO A 197 -5.84 15.22 -7.40
N SER A 198 -7.01 15.80 -7.18
CA SER A 198 -8.28 15.08 -7.22
C SER A 198 -8.58 14.63 -8.64
N LEU A 199 -8.69 13.32 -8.87
CA LEU A 199 -8.99 12.77 -10.20
C LEU A 199 -10.29 13.34 -10.77
N ARG A 200 -11.29 13.59 -9.90
CA ARG A 200 -12.56 14.24 -10.26
C ARG A 200 -12.35 15.67 -10.78
N GLU A 201 -11.47 16.45 -10.15
CA GLU A 201 -11.15 17.82 -10.56
C GLU A 201 -10.36 17.86 -11.87
N LEU A 202 -9.54 16.83 -12.13
CA LEU A 202 -8.84 16.63 -13.40
C LEU A 202 -9.72 16.05 -14.52
N GLY A 203 -10.96 15.64 -14.22
CA GLY A 203 -11.84 14.94 -15.16
C GLY A 203 -11.41 13.49 -15.49
N LEU A 204 -10.51 12.90 -14.71
CA LEU A 204 -9.93 11.58 -14.97
C LEU A 204 -10.77 10.44 -14.37
N PRO A 205 -10.85 9.27 -15.03
CA PRO A 205 -11.53 8.09 -14.49
C PRO A 205 -10.95 7.64 -13.15
N GLN A 206 -11.81 7.22 -12.21
CA GLN A 206 -11.36 6.69 -10.92
C GLN A 206 -10.77 5.26 -11.02
N ASN A 207 -11.11 4.51 -12.07
CA ASN A 207 -10.40 3.30 -12.46
C ASN A 207 -9.17 3.69 -13.31
N VAL A 208 -7.98 3.62 -12.73
CA VAL A 208 -6.75 3.99 -13.45
C VAL A 208 -6.40 2.98 -14.54
N PHE A 209 -6.81 1.72 -14.42
CA PHE A 209 -6.54 0.66 -15.40
C PHE A 209 -7.23 0.87 -16.77
N VAL A 210 -8.05 1.92 -16.94
CA VAL A 210 -8.60 2.34 -18.24
C VAL A 210 -8.08 3.69 -18.73
N TRP A 211 -7.08 4.28 -18.06
CA TRP A 211 -6.47 5.53 -18.49
C TRP A 211 -5.70 5.35 -19.79
N SER A 212 -5.99 6.21 -20.76
CA SER A 212 -5.14 6.43 -21.92
C SER A 212 -3.83 7.08 -21.52
N VAL A 213 -2.87 7.11 -22.46
CA VAL A 213 -1.61 7.85 -22.27
C VAL A 213 -1.87 9.36 -22.08
N SER A 214 -2.94 9.90 -22.65
CA SER A 214 -3.35 11.31 -22.44
C SER A 214 -3.83 11.58 -21.02
N ASP A 215 -4.51 10.62 -20.39
CA ASP A 215 -4.96 10.71 -19.00
C ASP A 215 -3.76 10.70 -18.04
N VAL A 216 -2.77 9.82 -18.32
CA VAL A 216 -1.48 9.77 -17.61
C VAL A 216 -0.73 11.10 -17.73
N VAL A 217 -0.64 11.70 -18.93
CA VAL A 217 0.01 13.01 -19.14
C VAL A 217 -0.75 14.14 -18.43
N THR A 218 -2.08 14.07 -18.36
CA THR A 218 -2.91 15.04 -17.63
C THR A 218 -2.62 14.97 -16.13
N TRP A 219 -2.54 13.76 -15.57
CA TRP A 219 -2.16 13.54 -14.17
C TRP A 219 -0.73 13.98 -13.88
N LEU A 220 0.26 13.63 -14.72
CA LEU A 220 1.64 14.12 -14.61
C LEU A 220 1.73 15.65 -14.61
N THR A 221 0.94 16.31 -15.47
CA THR A 221 0.89 17.78 -15.53
C THR A 221 0.36 18.36 -14.23
N ALA A 222 -0.68 17.76 -13.64
CA ALA A 222 -1.23 18.17 -12.34
C ALA A 222 -0.27 17.93 -11.16
N LEU A 223 0.65 16.96 -11.26
CA LEU A 223 1.74 16.77 -10.31
C LEU A 223 2.89 17.78 -10.47
N GLY A 224 2.89 18.60 -11.53
CA GLY A 224 4.02 19.46 -11.90
C GLY A 224 5.15 18.71 -12.63
N LEU A 225 4.90 17.47 -13.06
CA LEU A 225 5.82 16.62 -13.82
C LEU A 225 5.51 16.61 -15.33
N GLY A 226 4.75 17.60 -15.82
CA GLY A 226 4.29 17.67 -17.21
C GLY A 226 5.40 17.72 -18.27
N GLU A 227 6.62 18.15 -17.91
CA GLU A 227 7.80 18.12 -18.81
C GLU A 227 8.16 16.69 -19.26
N HIS A 228 7.82 15.68 -18.45
CA HIS A 228 8.06 14.26 -18.76
C HIS A 228 6.96 13.63 -19.62
N GLY A 229 5.84 14.34 -19.84
CA GLY A 229 4.69 13.86 -20.61
C GLY A 229 5.06 13.31 -22.01
N PRO A 230 5.91 13.98 -22.81
CA PRO A 230 6.36 13.46 -24.10
C PRO A 230 7.07 12.11 -24.01
N ALA A 231 7.84 11.85 -22.95
CA ALA A 231 8.52 10.57 -22.74
C ALA A 231 7.53 9.43 -22.43
N PHE A 232 6.51 9.71 -21.63
CA PHE A 232 5.41 8.77 -21.36
C PHE A 232 4.58 8.49 -22.62
N THR A 233 4.34 9.51 -23.45
CA THR A 233 3.71 9.36 -24.77
C THR A 233 4.53 8.48 -25.71
N ALA A 234 5.82 8.75 -25.87
CA ALA A 234 6.71 7.97 -26.73
C ALA A 234 6.84 6.50 -26.29
N ASN A 235 6.76 6.25 -24.97
CA ASN A 235 6.83 4.90 -24.40
C ASN A 235 5.46 4.22 -24.21
N LYS A 236 4.37 4.82 -24.72
CA LYS A 236 2.98 4.30 -24.65
C LYS A 236 2.53 3.93 -23.24
N LEU A 237 2.87 4.75 -22.24
CA LEU A 237 2.56 4.48 -20.85
C LEU A 237 1.11 4.87 -20.50
N GLN A 238 0.25 3.86 -20.50
CA GLN A 238 -1.17 3.93 -20.12
C GLN A 238 -1.40 3.30 -18.74
N GLY A 239 -2.62 3.45 -18.19
CA GLY A 239 -2.85 3.22 -16.76
C GLY A 239 -2.89 1.76 -16.28
N ASP A 240 -2.92 0.79 -17.18
CA ASP A 240 -2.71 -0.62 -16.87
C ASP A 240 -1.21 -0.96 -16.73
N VAL A 241 -0.36 -0.45 -17.63
CA VAL A 241 1.10 -0.67 -17.60
C VAL A 241 1.87 0.26 -16.66
N ILE A 242 1.33 1.43 -16.30
CA ILE A 242 2.05 2.43 -15.48
C ILE A 242 2.42 1.88 -14.10
N PHE A 243 1.62 0.96 -13.54
CA PHE A 243 1.89 0.31 -12.25
C PHE A 243 2.99 -0.76 -12.31
N LEU A 244 3.47 -1.13 -13.51
CA LEU A 244 4.60 -2.03 -13.74
C LEU A 244 5.94 -1.28 -13.85
N LEU A 245 5.93 0.06 -13.78
CA LEU A 245 7.14 0.87 -13.87
C LEU A 245 8.05 0.69 -12.65
N LEU A 246 9.36 0.60 -12.94
CA LEU A 246 10.44 0.66 -11.97
C LEU A 246 11.19 1.99 -12.12
N GLU A 247 11.98 2.37 -11.11
CA GLU A 247 12.80 3.60 -11.18
C GLU A 247 13.78 3.58 -12.37
N SER A 248 14.34 2.40 -12.69
CA SER A 248 15.17 2.16 -13.87
C SER A 248 14.46 2.55 -15.17
N HIS A 249 13.17 2.25 -15.31
CA HIS A 249 12.40 2.57 -16.51
C HIS A 249 12.23 4.08 -16.66
N LEU A 250 11.99 4.80 -15.56
CA LEU A 250 11.94 6.27 -15.56
C LEU A 250 13.28 6.88 -15.99
N GLN A 251 14.40 6.32 -15.52
CA GLN A 251 15.74 6.75 -15.92
C GLN A 251 16.02 6.47 -17.42
N ASP A 252 15.68 5.28 -17.92
CA ASP A 252 15.81 4.89 -19.33
C ASP A 252 15.00 5.82 -20.27
N MET A 253 13.86 6.33 -19.80
CA MET A 253 13.00 7.25 -20.54
C MET A 253 13.38 8.73 -20.42
N GLY A 254 14.45 9.08 -19.67
CA GLY A 254 14.97 10.43 -19.57
C GLY A 254 14.64 11.21 -18.28
N MET A 255 13.96 10.59 -17.30
CA MET A 255 13.66 11.21 -16.01
C MET A 255 14.89 11.16 -15.07
N TYR A 256 15.95 11.88 -15.44
CA TYR A 256 17.25 11.83 -14.73
C TYR A 256 17.24 12.51 -13.35
N LYS A 257 16.32 13.44 -13.10
CA LYS A 257 16.18 14.11 -11.79
C LYS A 257 15.67 13.10 -10.75
N ILE A 258 16.51 12.76 -9.77
CA ILE A 258 16.15 11.79 -8.71
C ILE A 258 14.93 12.22 -7.90
N GLY A 259 14.77 13.53 -7.64
CA GLY A 259 13.59 14.08 -6.96
C GLY A 259 12.29 13.79 -7.72
N ASP A 260 12.29 13.95 -9.05
CA ASP A 260 11.12 13.70 -9.90
C ASP A 260 10.76 12.22 -9.91
N ARG A 261 11.75 11.32 -10.03
CA ARG A 261 11.52 9.87 -9.98
C ARG A 261 10.94 9.42 -8.64
N LEU A 262 11.57 9.83 -7.53
CA LEU A 262 11.09 9.47 -6.19
C LEU A 262 9.69 10.02 -5.93
N TYR A 263 9.40 11.24 -6.37
CA TYR A 263 8.08 11.84 -6.26
C TYR A 263 7.04 11.13 -7.14
N PHE A 264 7.35 10.82 -8.40
CA PHE A 264 6.48 10.04 -9.27
C PHE A 264 6.15 8.66 -8.69
N MET A 265 7.16 7.93 -8.19
CA MET A 265 6.96 6.61 -7.58
C MET A 265 6.12 6.69 -6.30
N GLU A 266 6.22 7.78 -5.54
CA GLU A 266 5.33 8.07 -4.41
C GLU A 266 3.88 8.18 -4.87
N GLU A 267 3.62 9.12 -5.78
CA GLU A 267 2.26 9.47 -6.23
C GLU A 267 1.61 8.31 -6.99
N LEU A 268 2.39 7.53 -7.76
CA LEU A 268 1.94 6.30 -8.40
C LEU A 268 1.51 5.23 -7.38
N THR A 269 2.25 5.09 -6.27
CA THR A 269 1.88 4.18 -5.18
C THR A 269 0.57 4.61 -4.53
N GLN A 270 0.42 5.91 -4.23
CA GLN A 270 -0.81 6.48 -3.67
C GLN A 270 -2.00 6.31 -4.63
N LEU A 271 -1.79 6.48 -5.93
CA LEU A 271 -2.79 6.31 -6.99
C LEU A 271 -3.30 4.86 -7.06
N HIS A 272 -2.38 3.89 -6.98
CA HIS A 272 -2.70 2.47 -6.97
C HIS A 272 -3.58 2.08 -5.78
N GLU A 273 -3.18 2.51 -4.57
CA GLU A 273 -3.93 2.20 -3.34
C GLU A 273 -5.29 2.90 -3.28
N SER A 274 -5.39 4.14 -3.80
CA SER A 274 -6.67 4.84 -3.99
C SER A 274 -7.60 4.09 -4.95
N THR A 275 -7.06 3.61 -6.08
CA THR A 275 -7.81 2.84 -7.10
C THR A 275 -8.34 1.51 -6.52
N LYS A 276 -7.51 0.77 -5.79
CA LYS A 276 -7.93 -0.44 -5.07
C LYS A 276 -8.97 -0.15 -3.99
N ALA A 277 -8.79 0.90 -3.20
CA ALA A 277 -9.72 1.28 -2.15
C ALA A 277 -11.10 1.64 -2.74
N TRP A 278 -11.14 2.36 -3.86
CA TRP A 278 -12.36 2.66 -4.61
C TRP A 278 -13.05 1.39 -5.15
N SER A 279 -12.31 0.51 -5.83
CA SER A 279 -12.84 -0.77 -6.35
C SER A 279 -13.45 -1.63 -5.23
N LYS A 280 -12.72 -1.80 -4.13
CA LYS A 280 -13.20 -2.50 -2.92
C LYS A 280 -14.39 -1.80 -2.28
N ALA A 281 -14.44 -0.47 -2.32
CA ALA A 281 -15.54 0.30 -1.73
C ALA A 281 -16.86 0.11 -2.48
N LEU A 282 -16.82 -0.10 -3.80
CA LEU A 282 -17.98 -0.31 -4.67
C LEU A 282 -18.24 -1.80 -5.01
N ASN A 283 -17.37 -2.71 -4.59
CA ASN A 283 -17.39 -4.13 -4.99
C ASN A 283 -17.35 -4.31 -6.52
N VAL A 284 -16.53 -3.50 -7.19
CA VAL A 284 -16.33 -3.53 -8.65
C VAL A 284 -14.97 -4.15 -8.97
N GLN A 285 -14.93 -5.16 -9.84
CA GLN A 285 -13.68 -5.70 -10.34
C GLN A 285 -12.97 -4.66 -11.22
N LEU A 286 -11.67 -4.46 -10.98
CA LEU A 286 -10.84 -3.61 -11.83
C LEU A 286 -10.65 -4.28 -13.19
N THR A 287 -11.13 -3.63 -14.25
CA THR A 287 -10.92 -4.07 -15.64
C THR A 287 -9.86 -3.19 -16.29
N SER A 288 -8.91 -3.84 -16.94
CA SER A 288 -7.85 -3.23 -17.75
C SER A 288 -8.33 -2.92 -19.17
N THR A 289 -7.77 -1.90 -19.81
CA THR A 289 -7.90 -1.67 -21.26
C THR A 289 -7.25 -2.77 -22.09
N ARG A 290 -6.12 -3.31 -21.63
CA ARG A 290 -5.44 -4.43 -22.27
C ARG A 290 -5.61 -5.71 -21.44
N SER A 291 -6.14 -6.76 -22.05
CA SER A 291 -6.32 -8.08 -21.43
C SER A 291 -5.76 -9.17 -22.33
N LEU A 292 -5.44 -10.33 -21.76
CA LEU A 292 -5.09 -11.50 -22.58
C LEU A 292 -6.19 -11.84 -23.59
N PRO A 293 -5.83 -12.20 -24.83
CA PRO A 293 -6.80 -12.60 -25.83
C PRO A 293 -7.39 -13.97 -25.48
N ASP A 294 -8.67 -14.14 -25.76
CA ASP A 294 -9.32 -15.45 -25.74
C ASP A 294 -8.74 -16.31 -26.88
N LEU A 295 -7.88 -17.27 -26.51
CA LEU A 295 -7.17 -18.14 -27.45
C LEU A 295 -8.14 -18.89 -28.38
N GLN A 296 -9.30 -19.32 -27.88
CA GLN A 296 -10.30 -20.04 -28.68
C GLN A 296 -10.93 -19.12 -29.73
N ARG A 297 -11.20 -17.87 -29.37
CA ARG A 297 -11.74 -16.86 -30.31
C ARG A 297 -10.72 -16.41 -31.35
N VAL A 298 -9.43 -16.44 -31.05
CA VAL A 298 -8.33 -16.14 -31.99
C VAL A 298 -7.97 -17.37 -32.85
N GLY A 299 -8.39 -18.57 -32.45
CA GLY A 299 -8.09 -19.83 -33.15
C GLY A 299 -6.71 -20.41 -32.79
N LEU A 300 -6.13 -20.00 -31.66
CA LEU A 300 -4.85 -20.50 -31.16
C LEU A 300 -5.05 -21.74 -30.27
N PRO A 301 -4.18 -22.78 -30.38
CA PRO A 301 -4.28 -23.94 -29.51
C PRO A 301 -3.89 -23.59 -28.09
N ILE A 302 -4.50 -24.26 -27.10
CA ILE A 302 -4.25 -24.02 -25.67
C ILE A 302 -2.79 -24.36 -25.30
N GLN A 303 -2.13 -25.27 -26.02
CA GLN A 303 -0.75 -25.67 -25.75
C GLN A 303 0.26 -24.64 -26.26
N ALA A 304 0.37 -23.49 -25.58
CA ALA A 304 1.20 -22.38 -26.04
C ALA A 304 2.69 -22.71 -26.15
N VAL A 305 3.19 -23.67 -25.35
CA VAL A 305 4.59 -24.15 -25.41
C VAL A 305 4.92 -24.79 -26.78
N SER A 306 3.92 -25.31 -27.51
CA SER A 306 4.11 -25.87 -28.85
C SER A 306 3.70 -24.91 -29.98
N TRP A 307 3.52 -23.61 -29.70
CA TRP A 307 3.20 -22.63 -30.75
C TRP A 307 4.37 -22.44 -31.72
N SER A 308 4.06 -22.53 -33.01
CA SER A 308 4.93 -22.08 -34.08
C SER A 308 5.08 -20.55 -34.08
N VAL A 309 6.08 -20.06 -34.81
CA VAL A 309 6.33 -18.61 -34.97
C VAL A 309 5.08 -17.86 -35.43
N LYS A 310 4.27 -18.46 -36.29
CA LYS A 310 3.02 -17.86 -36.81
C LYS A 310 1.90 -17.77 -35.77
N GLU A 311 1.86 -18.71 -34.83
CA GLU A 311 0.89 -18.71 -33.73
C GLU A 311 1.30 -17.67 -32.66
N VAL A 312 2.59 -17.56 -32.36
CA VAL A 312 3.13 -16.46 -31.54
C VAL A 312 2.86 -15.09 -32.19
N ALA A 313 3.11 -14.94 -33.49
CA ALA A 313 2.78 -13.74 -34.25
C ALA A 313 1.28 -13.38 -34.20
N ALA A 314 0.40 -14.38 -34.36
CA ALA A 314 -1.04 -14.18 -34.24
C ALA A 314 -1.47 -13.80 -32.82
N TRP A 315 -0.81 -14.32 -31.78
CA TRP A 315 -1.02 -13.93 -30.39
C TRP A 315 -0.59 -12.47 -30.13
N VAL A 316 0.61 -12.06 -30.58
CA VAL A 316 1.10 -10.67 -30.49
C VAL A 316 0.13 -9.70 -31.19
N LYS A 317 -0.37 -10.08 -32.37
CA LYS A 317 -1.40 -9.31 -33.08
C LYS A 317 -2.71 -9.22 -32.29
N ALA A 318 -3.13 -10.29 -31.62
CA ALA A 318 -4.35 -10.34 -30.80
C ALA A 318 -4.24 -9.58 -29.47
N LEU A 319 -3.03 -9.32 -28.96
CA LEU A 319 -2.76 -8.37 -27.88
C LEU A 319 -2.96 -6.90 -28.28
N GLY A 320 -3.21 -6.62 -29.57
CA GLY A 320 -3.27 -5.26 -30.10
C GLY A 320 -1.89 -4.65 -30.37
N LEU A 321 -0.87 -5.49 -30.60
CA LEU A 321 0.51 -5.10 -30.90
C LEU A 321 0.96 -5.50 -32.33
N PRO A 322 0.19 -5.22 -33.40
CA PRO A 322 0.52 -5.66 -34.76
C PRO A 322 1.89 -5.17 -35.25
N GLU A 323 2.40 -4.04 -34.75
CA GLU A 323 3.71 -3.47 -35.10
C GLU A 323 4.90 -4.33 -34.66
N TRP A 324 4.73 -5.19 -33.65
CA TRP A 324 5.80 -6.05 -33.14
C TRP A 324 5.80 -7.45 -33.75
N VAL A 325 4.82 -7.78 -34.60
CA VAL A 325 4.71 -9.09 -35.27
C VAL A 325 5.98 -9.43 -36.06
N ASP A 326 6.43 -8.51 -36.91
CA ASP A 326 7.63 -8.72 -37.76
C ASP A 326 8.88 -8.97 -36.91
N ALA A 327 9.00 -8.33 -35.74
CA ALA A 327 10.13 -8.53 -34.84
C ALA A 327 10.13 -9.96 -34.25
N PHE A 328 8.97 -10.48 -33.84
CA PHE A 328 8.83 -11.85 -33.36
C PHE A 328 9.08 -12.89 -34.47
N GLU A 329 8.62 -12.60 -35.71
CA GLU A 329 8.88 -13.49 -36.86
C GLU A 329 10.36 -13.52 -37.25
N GLN A 330 11.04 -12.37 -37.33
CA GLN A 330 12.45 -12.25 -37.70
C GLN A 330 13.37 -12.95 -36.69
N HIS A 331 13.10 -12.81 -35.39
CA HIS A 331 13.85 -13.47 -34.32
C HIS A 331 13.39 -14.93 -34.07
N ARG A 332 12.42 -15.44 -34.87
CA ARG A 332 11.93 -16.82 -34.84
C ARG A 332 11.41 -17.27 -33.47
N ILE A 333 10.74 -16.37 -32.74
CA ILE A 333 10.20 -16.69 -31.42
C ILE A 333 9.12 -17.78 -31.55
N GLN A 334 9.31 -18.88 -30.84
CA GLN A 334 8.38 -20.02 -30.76
C GLN A 334 7.94 -20.23 -29.32
N GLY A 335 6.87 -20.99 -29.12
CA GLY A 335 6.19 -21.15 -27.82
C GLY A 335 7.06 -21.65 -26.67
N ASP A 336 8.10 -22.42 -26.97
CA ASP A 336 9.08 -22.94 -26.01
C ASP A 336 10.05 -21.86 -25.51
N VAL A 337 10.51 -20.98 -26.38
CA VAL A 337 11.39 -19.84 -26.07
C VAL A 337 10.60 -18.62 -25.58
N MET A 338 9.35 -18.46 -26.02
CA MET A 338 8.52 -17.27 -25.79
C MET A 338 8.37 -16.93 -24.29
N PHE A 339 8.24 -17.93 -23.41
CA PHE A 339 8.13 -17.72 -21.96
C PHE A 339 9.46 -17.40 -21.26
N SER A 340 10.59 -17.44 -21.98
CA SER A 340 11.90 -17.00 -21.47
C SER A 340 12.25 -15.56 -21.85
N LEU A 341 11.41 -14.88 -22.65
CA LEU A 341 11.64 -13.49 -23.04
C LEU A 341 11.52 -12.54 -21.85
N ASN A 342 12.55 -11.73 -21.64
CA ASN A 342 12.56 -10.62 -20.69
C ASN A 342 12.58 -9.26 -21.41
N GLU A 343 12.55 -8.15 -20.66
CA GLU A 343 12.59 -6.81 -21.23
C GLU A 343 13.87 -6.50 -22.03
N GLU A 344 15.02 -7.07 -21.66
CA GLU A 344 16.28 -6.88 -22.38
C GLU A 344 16.20 -7.55 -23.77
N ASN A 345 15.69 -8.78 -23.85
CA ASN A 345 15.50 -9.47 -25.13
C ASN A 345 14.50 -8.71 -26.02
N LEU A 346 13.41 -8.21 -25.47
CA LEU A 346 12.45 -7.40 -26.23
C LEU A 346 13.09 -6.08 -26.73
N LYS A 347 13.97 -5.46 -25.93
CA LYS A 347 14.75 -4.27 -26.31
C LYS A 347 15.75 -4.58 -27.42
N GLU A 348 16.43 -5.72 -27.38
CA GLU A 348 17.30 -6.24 -28.45
C GLU A 348 16.52 -6.54 -29.74
N MET A 349 15.31 -7.09 -29.63
CA MET A 349 14.39 -7.32 -30.76
C MET A 349 13.82 -6.04 -31.38
N GLY A 350 14.12 -4.86 -30.81
CA GLY A 350 13.68 -3.55 -31.31
C GLY A 350 12.41 -2.99 -30.66
N VAL A 351 11.86 -3.63 -29.62
CA VAL A 351 10.71 -3.12 -28.85
C VAL A 351 11.17 -1.97 -27.94
N THR A 352 11.31 -0.78 -28.51
CA THR A 352 11.88 0.39 -27.84
C THR A 352 10.97 1.02 -26.79
N ALA A 353 9.65 0.99 -26.98
CA ALA A 353 8.68 1.55 -26.05
C ALA A 353 8.57 0.72 -24.77
N ALA A 354 8.86 1.32 -23.61
CA ALA A 354 8.83 0.63 -22.31
C ALA A 354 7.45 0.04 -21.97
N GLY A 355 6.35 0.76 -22.26
CA GLY A 355 4.99 0.28 -21.99
C GLY A 355 4.62 -0.97 -22.77
N ASP A 356 5.12 -1.13 -24.00
CA ASP A 356 4.86 -2.36 -24.78
C ASP A 356 5.71 -3.54 -24.28
N ARG A 357 6.97 -3.32 -23.87
CA ARG A 357 7.78 -4.39 -23.25
C ARG A 357 7.14 -4.90 -21.97
N LEU A 358 6.78 -3.99 -21.06
CA LEU A 358 6.12 -4.31 -19.79
C LEU A 358 4.80 -5.06 -20.04
N TYR A 359 3.99 -4.61 -20.99
CA TYR A 359 2.74 -5.26 -21.35
C TYR A 359 2.93 -6.67 -21.95
N ILE A 360 3.94 -6.86 -22.81
CA ILE A 360 4.27 -8.19 -23.36
C ILE A 360 4.68 -9.13 -22.22
N VAL A 361 5.59 -8.71 -21.33
CA VAL A 361 6.08 -9.54 -20.21
C VAL A 361 4.94 -9.91 -19.25
N ASP A 362 4.08 -8.95 -18.88
CA ASP A 362 2.90 -9.19 -18.04
C ASP A 362 1.91 -10.18 -18.69
N CYS A 363 1.71 -10.08 -20.01
CA CYS A 363 0.89 -11.03 -20.76
C CYS A 363 1.53 -12.42 -20.86
N LEU A 364 2.84 -12.51 -21.03
CA LEU A 364 3.57 -13.80 -21.04
C LEU A 364 3.45 -14.50 -19.69
N GLN A 365 3.66 -13.77 -18.59
CA GLN A 365 3.47 -14.31 -17.24
C GLN A 365 2.02 -14.74 -17.02
N SER A 366 1.04 -13.86 -17.31
CA SER A 366 -0.38 -14.16 -17.16
C SER A 366 -0.82 -15.37 -18.00
N LEU A 367 -0.27 -15.55 -19.21
CA LEU A 367 -0.54 -16.70 -20.07
C LEU A 367 0.04 -17.98 -19.44
N TYR A 368 1.28 -17.93 -18.96
CA TYR A 368 1.91 -19.06 -18.27
C TYR A 368 1.15 -19.49 -17.00
N GLU A 369 0.66 -18.53 -16.22
CA GLU A 369 -0.19 -18.78 -15.03
C GLU A 369 -1.53 -19.43 -15.40
N GLN A 370 -2.16 -18.99 -16.51
CA GLN A 370 -3.36 -19.67 -17.03
C GLN A 370 -3.05 -21.13 -17.44
N LEU A 371 -1.95 -21.39 -18.15
CA LEU A 371 -1.62 -22.74 -18.60
C LEU A 371 -1.29 -23.69 -17.44
N THR A 372 -0.50 -23.22 -16.46
CA THR A 372 -0.14 -24.02 -15.28
C THR A 372 -1.31 -24.25 -14.33
N SER A 373 -2.23 -23.29 -14.20
CA SER A 373 -3.47 -23.48 -13.42
C SER A 373 -4.46 -24.44 -14.10
N TRP A 374 -4.54 -24.45 -15.42
CA TRP A 374 -5.33 -25.44 -16.17
C TRP A 374 -4.79 -26.86 -16.01
N ASN A 375 -3.47 -27.05 -16.00
CA ASN A 375 -2.86 -28.36 -15.76
C ASN A 375 -3.22 -28.91 -14.37
N LYS A 376 -3.07 -28.11 -13.31
CA LYS A 376 -3.49 -28.48 -11.94
C LYS A 376 -4.97 -28.83 -11.85
N LYS A 377 -5.83 -28.09 -12.58
CA LYS A 377 -7.27 -28.40 -12.64
C LYS A 377 -7.54 -29.72 -13.36
N GLN A 378 -6.86 -30.01 -14.47
CA GLN A 378 -6.99 -31.32 -15.14
C GLN A 378 -6.47 -32.49 -14.29
N GLU A 379 -5.39 -32.31 -13.54
CA GLU A 379 -4.89 -33.32 -12.60
C GLU A 379 -5.91 -33.60 -11.48
N SER A 380 -6.49 -32.56 -10.89
CA SER A 380 -7.55 -32.73 -9.87
C SER A 380 -8.81 -33.44 -10.40
N VAL A 381 -9.17 -33.21 -11.67
CA VAL A 381 -10.30 -33.90 -12.31
C VAL A 381 -9.95 -35.34 -12.66
N LYS A 382 -8.72 -35.61 -13.13
CA LYS A 382 -8.24 -36.99 -13.36
C LYS A 382 -8.14 -37.80 -12.07
N MET A 383 -7.76 -37.19 -10.94
CA MET A 383 -7.79 -37.86 -9.62
C MET A 383 -9.20 -38.16 -9.10
N GLN A 384 -10.26 -37.54 -9.66
CA GLN A 384 -11.65 -37.82 -9.28
C GLN A 384 -12.35 -38.84 -10.20
N VAL A 385 -11.75 -39.19 -11.35
CA VAL A 385 -12.28 -40.21 -12.27
C VAL A 385 -11.45 -41.48 -12.14
N ASP A 386 -11.81 -42.32 -11.17
CA ASP A 386 -11.30 -43.69 -11.05
C ASP A 386 -11.79 -44.55 -12.23
N PRO A 387 -10.90 -45.05 -13.11
CA PRO A 387 -11.28 -45.91 -14.23
C PRO A 387 -11.89 -47.25 -13.79
N SER A 388 -11.67 -47.67 -12.54
CA SER A 388 -12.07 -48.96 -11.99
C SER A 388 -13.58 -49.10 -11.76
N ARG A 389 -14.36 -48.01 -11.88
CA ARG A 389 -15.81 -48.00 -11.65
C ARG A 389 -16.68 -48.18 -12.90
N MET A 390 -16.10 -48.36 -14.08
CA MET A 390 -16.83 -48.48 -15.36
C MET A 390 -16.88 -49.92 -15.94
N LEU A 391 -16.38 -50.94 -15.23
CA LEU A 391 -16.43 -52.34 -15.65
C LEU A 391 -16.82 -53.27 -14.49
N GLY A 392 -18.10 -53.65 -14.42
CA GLY A 392 -18.61 -54.56 -13.39
C GLY A 392 -20.13 -54.73 -13.42
N GLY A 393 -20.64 -55.49 -14.39
CA GLY A 393 -22.08 -55.79 -14.49
C GLY A 393 -22.45 -57.16 -13.90
N GLY A 394 -23.65 -57.24 -13.32
CA GLY A 394 -24.40 -58.50 -13.12
C GLY A 394 -24.26 -59.19 -11.76
N GLY A 395 -25.35 -59.20 -10.99
CA GLY A 395 -25.50 -60.02 -9.78
C GLY A 395 -26.77 -59.65 -9.01
N ALA A 396 -27.76 -60.54 -8.96
CA ALA A 396 -29.08 -60.27 -8.40
C ALA A 396 -29.27 -60.78 -6.96
N SER A 397 -29.91 -59.98 -6.11
CA SER A 397 -30.68 -60.48 -4.95
C SER A 397 -31.69 -59.44 -4.42
N THR A 398 -32.93 -59.88 -4.27
CA THR A 398 -34.00 -59.29 -3.42
C THR A 398 -33.90 -59.88 -1.98
N PRO A 399 -34.74 -59.56 -0.96
CA PRO A 399 -35.93 -58.69 -0.91
C PRO A 399 -36.06 -57.78 0.36
N THR A 400 -37.22 -57.10 0.51
CA THR A 400 -37.84 -56.57 1.77
C THR A 400 -37.08 -55.51 2.60
N GLY A 401 -37.71 -54.60 3.37
CA GLY A 401 -39.14 -54.29 3.59
C GLY A 401 -39.35 -53.45 4.87
N TYR A 402 -40.45 -52.68 4.95
CA TYR A 402 -40.91 -51.85 6.09
C TYR A 402 -40.08 -50.58 6.47
N ALA A 403 -40.63 -49.55 7.14
CA ALA A 403 -41.94 -48.88 7.05
C ALA A 403 -41.98 -47.61 7.95
N GLY A 404 -42.35 -46.45 7.38
CA GLY A 404 -43.03 -45.33 8.06
C GLY A 404 -42.27 -44.45 9.08
N ALA A 405 -42.82 -43.28 9.52
CA ALA A 405 -43.93 -42.48 8.98
C ALA A 405 -44.18 -41.15 9.78
N TYR A 406 -45.00 -40.25 9.20
CA TYR A 406 -45.73 -39.08 9.78
C TYR A 406 -44.88 -37.92 10.37
N GLY A 407 -45.22 -36.62 10.33
CA GLY A 407 -46.27 -35.80 9.67
C GLY A 407 -45.69 -34.36 9.49
N GLY A 408 -46.36 -33.28 9.06
CA GLY A 408 -47.78 -32.95 8.93
C GLY A 408 -48.08 -31.60 9.60
N GLY A 409 -48.18 -30.49 8.85
CA GLY A 409 -48.46 -29.15 9.40
C GLY A 409 -48.67 -28.06 8.33
N VAL A 410 -49.69 -27.20 8.51
CA VAL A 410 -50.22 -26.27 7.49
C VAL A 410 -50.53 -24.90 8.11
N GLY A 411 -50.37 -23.81 7.33
CA GLY A 411 -50.90 -22.48 7.62
C GLY A 411 -49.87 -21.48 8.18
N SER A 412 -50.03 -20.17 8.01
CA SER A 412 -51.03 -19.42 7.23
C SER A 412 -50.52 -18.01 6.89
N SER A 413 -51.20 -17.33 5.96
CA SER A 413 -50.86 -15.99 5.50
C SER A 413 -51.28 -14.89 6.48
N GLN A 414 -50.50 -13.82 6.56
CA GLN A 414 -51.00 -12.50 6.97
C GLN A 414 -50.28 -11.39 6.19
N ALA A 415 -51.07 -10.60 5.46
CA ALA A 415 -50.63 -9.32 4.90
C ALA A 415 -51.08 -8.20 5.84
N SER A 416 -50.21 -7.22 6.09
CA SER A 416 -50.59 -5.95 6.73
C SER A 416 -49.97 -4.78 5.96
N SER A 417 -50.78 -3.74 5.79
CA SER A 417 -50.49 -2.57 4.97
C SER A 417 -49.88 -1.45 5.81
N GLY A 418 -48.93 -0.70 5.21
CA GLY A 418 -48.32 0.47 5.83
C GLY A 418 -47.56 1.30 4.80
N ALA A 419 -48.22 2.29 4.20
CA ALA A 419 -47.64 3.16 3.18
C ALA A 419 -47.32 4.55 3.75
N ALA A 420 -46.12 4.73 4.29
CA ALA A 420 -45.47 6.04 4.52
C ALA A 420 -43.98 5.80 4.83
N GLY A 421 -43.05 6.24 3.96
CA GLY A 421 -41.61 6.06 4.25
C GLY A 421 -40.61 6.24 3.10
N GLY A 422 -41.06 6.47 1.86
CA GLY A 422 -40.21 6.40 0.67
C GLY A 422 -39.01 7.36 0.59
N ALA A 423 -38.99 8.47 1.35
CA ALA A 423 -37.84 9.39 1.38
C ALA A 423 -36.87 9.11 2.55
N ALA A 424 -37.39 8.67 3.70
CA ALA A 424 -36.57 8.47 4.90
C ALA A 424 -35.71 7.19 4.83
N SER A 425 -36.15 6.14 4.12
CA SER A 425 -35.39 4.87 4.07
C SER A 425 -34.19 4.88 3.12
N LEU A 426 -34.12 5.79 2.13
CA LEU A 426 -32.94 5.90 1.26
C LEU A 426 -31.72 6.48 2.00
N ALA A 427 -31.92 7.54 2.79
CA ALA A 427 -30.83 8.19 3.53
C ALA A 427 -30.24 7.29 4.64
N ALA A 428 -30.95 6.23 5.02
CA ALA A 428 -30.48 5.21 5.97
C ALA A 428 -29.74 4.03 5.29
N ASN A 429 -29.68 3.97 3.96
CA ASN A 429 -28.97 2.89 3.27
C ASN A 429 -27.44 3.09 3.41
N PRO A 430 -26.68 2.09 3.88
CA PRO A 430 -25.24 2.24 4.14
C PRO A 430 -24.42 2.50 2.88
N LEU A 431 -24.87 2.05 1.70
CA LEU A 431 -24.23 2.38 0.43
C LEU A 431 -24.44 3.87 0.08
N ILE A 432 -25.64 4.40 0.30
CA ILE A 432 -25.95 5.81 0.10
C ILE A 432 -25.15 6.68 1.09
N GLN A 433 -25.10 6.34 2.37
CA GLN A 433 -24.29 7.07 3.35
C GLN A 433 -22.79 7.07 3.01
N LYS A 434 -22.27 5.95 2.51
CA LYS A 434 -20.87 5.83 2.06
C LYS A 434 -20.57 6.68 0.83
N LEU A 435 -21.51 6.78 -0.12
CA LEU A 435 -21.39 7.65 -1.29
C LEU A 435 -21.54 9.14 -0.92
N LEU A 436 -22.46 9.49 -0.02
CA LEU A 436 -22.59 10.85 0.53
C LEU A 436 -21.30 11.26 1.27
N ALA A 437 -20.69 10.37 2.06
CA ALA A 437 -19.41 10.59 2.73
C ALA A 437 -18.22 10.70 1.76
N GLN A 438 -18.37 10.25 0.51
CA GLN A 438 -17.42 10.43 -0.59
C GLN A 438 -17.72 11.69 -1.44
N GLY A 439 -18.69 12.53 -1.03
CA GLY A 439 -18.99 13.79 -1.71
C GLY A 439 -19.88 13.68 -2.95
N TYR A 440 -20.61 12.57 -3.12
CA TYR A 440 -21.69 12.48 -4.11
C TYR A 440 -22.97 13.12 -3.56
N SER A 441 -23.72 13.84 -4.39
CA SER A 441 -25.06 14.33 -4.05
C SER A 441 -26.12 13.24 -4.21
N MET A 442 -27.25 13.39 -3.53
CA MET A 442 -28.36 12.43 -3.63
C MET A 442 -28.90 12.31 -5.08
N THR A 443 -28.87 13.41 -5.85
CA THR A 443 -29.27 13.41 -7.27
C THR A 443 -28.30 12.60 -8.13
N GLU A 444 -26.99 12.77 -7.94
CA GLU A 444 -25.96 11.98 -8.66
C GLU A 444 -26.08 10.49 -8.35
N ILE A 445 -26.27 10.13 -7.08
CA ILE A 445 -26.49 8.74 -6.64
C ILE A 445 -27.73 8.16 -7.35
N LEU A 446 -28.84 8.89 -7.43
CA LEU A 446 -30.04 8.42 -8.14
C LEU A 446 -29.79 8.24 -9.65
N THR A 447 -29.01 9.11 -10.30
CA THR A 447 -28.65 8.93 -11.72
C THR A 447 -27.70 7.75 -11.96
N LEU A 448 -26.72 7.53 -11.06
CA LEU A 448 -25.81 6.38 -11.10
C LEU A 448 -26.60 5.07 -11.00
N VAL A 449 -27.62 5.05 -10.16
CA VAL A 449 -28.49 3.90 -9.90
C VAL A 449 -29.47 3.65 -11.05
N GLN A 450 -30.00 4.70 -11.69
CA GLN A 450 -30.82 4.58 -12.90
C GLN A 450 -30.03 4.02 -14.10
N SER A 451 -28.74 4.31 -14.20
CA SER A 451 -27.86 3.78 -15.26
C SER A 451 -27.34 2.36 -15.00
N ARG A 452 -27.62 1.77 -13.81
CA ARG A 452 -27.05 0.49 -13.36
C ARG A 452 -28.10 -0.38 -12.64
N PRO A 453 -28.83 -1.26 -13.35
CA PRO A 453 -29.89 -2.08 -12.76
C PRO A 453 -29.42 -3.00 -11.62
N GLU A 454 -28.13 -3.35 -11.58
CA GLU A 454 -27.50 -4.10 -10.48
C GLU A 454 -27.47 -3.32 -9.15
N LEU A 455 -27.39 -1.98 -9.19
CA LEU A 455 -27.43 -1.14 -7.99
C LEU A 455 -28.86 -0.92 -7.47
N MET A 456 -29.87 -0.97 -8.34
CA MET A 456 -31.29 -0.86 -7.96
C MET A 456 -31.69 -1.95 -6.96
N ALA A 457 -31.19 -3.17 -7.14
CA ALA A 457 -31.44 -4.31 -6.25
C ALA A 457 -30.80 -4.10 -4.85
N GLN A 458 -29.55 -3.61 -4.81
CA GLN A 458 -28.82 -3.38 -3.55
C GLN A 458 -29.39 -2.21 -2.73
N LEU A 459 -30.08 -1.27 -3.38
CA LEU A 459 -30.72 -0.13 -2.73
C LEU A 459 -32.19 -0.36 -2.36
N GLY A 460 -32.77 -1.51 -2.71
CA GLY A 460 -34.19 -1.80 -2.50
C GLY A 460 -35.14 -0.97 -3.37
N LEU A 461 -34.64 -0.44 -4.50
CA LEU A 461 -35.37 0.45 -5.42
C LEU A 461 -35.97 -0.30 -6.62
N GLY A 462 -36.17 -1.62 -6.50
CA GLY A 462 -36.93 -2.39 -7.47
C GLY A 462 -38.41 -1.98 -7.50
N ARG A 463 -39.04 -2.04 -8.68
CA ARG A 463 -40.50 -1.88 -8.79
C ARG A 463 -41.21 -2.94 -7.94
N ARG A 464 -42.25 -2.52 -7.21
CA ARG A 464 -43.31 -3.42 -6.73
C ARG A 464 -44.23 -3.80 -7.89
#